data_AF-A0A8B8CPT7-F1
#
_entry.id   AF-A0A8B8CPT7-F1
#
_cell.length_a   1.000
_cell.length_b   1.000
_cell.length_c   1.000
_cell.angle_alpha   90.00
_cell.angle_beta   90.00
_cell.angle_gamma   90.00
#
_symmetry.space_group_name_H-M   'P 1'
#
loop_
_entity.id
_entity.type
_entity.pdbx_description
1 polymer ?
#
loop_
_entity_poly.entity_id
_entity_poly.type
_entity_poly.pdbx_seq_one_letter_code
_entity_poly.pdbx_strand_id
1 'polypeptide(L)'
;MDDSKKFKTPQEEIDYWRQQAEQFKQDLEETREELEEFQISSRELECELEAQLEQLESKNKDLLSETSKLGSENSSLKEKIELLQTNSHRQVSKLEDELAQVSAYKDELQKYIRELEQTNDDLERAKRATVVSLEDFEVRLNQAIERNAFLESELDEKETLTETVQRLKDEANDLRSELNVVQIKPTNSALGLAKKEDSNSNAIPIKKKPDSAEENSINDKSSSLSTPPNRGIPLKSSTSTPLTPSARISALNIVGDLLRKVGALESKLASCRNFVKDNPRGGKQVAASPTNSPRAKRLNRGASVPPQQGVKIPV
;
A
#
# COMPACT_ATOMS: atom_id res chain seq x y z
N MET A 1 35.79 -57.28 -101.67
CA MET A 1 35.22 -58.21 -102.66
C MET A 1 36.36 -59.11 -103.08
N ASP A 2 36.34 -60.36 -102.62
CA ASP A 2 37.45 -61.30 -102.76
C ASP A 2 37.32 -62.05 -104.10
N ASP A 3 37.94 -61.50 -105.14
CA ASP A 3 37.87 -61.95 -106.55
C ASP A 3 38.70 -63.22 -106.84
N SER A 4 38.64 -64.23 -105.96
CA SER A 4 39.28 -65.53 -106.21
C SER A 4 38.52 -66.74 -105.67
N LYS A 5 37.21 -66.78 -105.86
CA LYS A 5 36.43 -68.01 -105.69
C LYS A 5 36.20 -68.68 -107.05
N LYS A 6 36.88 -69.81 -107.27
CA LYS A 6 36.70 -70.68 -108.45
C LYS A 6 35.81 -71.86 -108.07
N PHE A 7 34.65 -71.98 -108.70
CA PHE A 7 33.67 -73.04 -108.47
C PHE A 7 33.88 -74.19 -109.46
N LYS A 8 33.64 -75.44 -109.04
CA LYS A 8 33.88 -76.63 -109.90
C LYS A 8 32.69 -76.92 -110.82
N THR A 9 31.50 -76.41 -110.48
CA THR A 9 30.28 -76.48 -111.30
C THR A 9 29.45 -75.20 -111.18
N PRO A 10 28.67 -74.80 -112.21
CA PRO A 10 27.77 -73.63 -112.13
C PRO A 10 26.75 -73.71 -110.99
N GLN A 11 26.39 -74.93 -110.58
CA GLN A 11 25.46 -75.16 -109.47
C GLN A 11 26.07 -74.78 -108.11
N GLU A 12 27.35 -75.08 -107.90
CA GLU A 12 28.12 -74.70 -106.70
C GLU A 12 28.22 -73.18 -106.55
N GLU A 13 28.34 -72.46 -107.67
CA GLU A 13 28.37 -70.99 -107.70
C GLU A 13 27.02 -70.39 -107.32
N ILE A 14 25.92 -70.92 -107.88
CA ILE A 14 24.55 -70.49 -107.55
C ILE A 14 24.24 -70.75 -106.07
N ASP A 15 24.59 -71.93 -105.55
CA ASP A 15 24.31 -72.28 -104.17
C ASP A 15 25.18 -71.46 -103.19
N TYR A 16 26.44 -71.16 -103.54
CA TYR A 16 27.29 -70.26 -102.76
C TYR A 16 26.73 -68.83 -102.71
N TRP A 17 26.35 -68.23 -103.84
CA TRP A 17 25.79 -66.87 -103.86
C TRP A 17 24.40 -66.81 -103.21
N ARG A 18 23.59 -67.87 -103.33
CA ARG A 18 22.32 -67.99 -102.60
C ARG A 18 22.58 -68.02 -101.10
N GLN A 19 23.51 -68.84 -100.62
CA GLN A 19 23.87 -68.91 -99.21
C GLN A 19 24.43 -67.58 -98.69
N GLN A 20 25.25 -66.89 -99.48
CA GLN A 20 25.79 -65.57 -99.13
C GLN A 20 24.68 -64.50 -99.06
N ALA A 21 23.71 -64.53 -99.96
CA ALA A 21 22.56 -63.63 -99.93
C ALA A 21 21.62 -63.93 -98.76
N GLU A 22 21.41 -65.20 -98.44
CA GLU A 22 20.66 -65.64 -97.25
C GLU A 22 21.35 -65.16 -95.97
N GLN A 23 22.68 -65.30 -95.90
CA GLN A 23 23.50 -64.82 -94.77
C GLN A 23 23.41 -63.30 -94.63
N PHE A 24 23.61 -62.52 -95.70
CA PHE A 24 23.46 -61.06 -95.62
C PHE A 24 22.04 -60.61 -95.28
N LYS A 25 21.02 -61.35 -95.72
CA LYS A 25 19.64 -61.09 -95.32
C LYS A 25 19.44 -61.36 -93.84
N GLN A 26 20.00 -62.45 -93.32
CA GLN A 26 19.97 -62.77 -91.90
C GLN A 26 20.71 -61.70 -91.08
N ASP A 27 21.94 -61.34 -91.44
CA ASP A 27 22.72 -60.30 -90.77
C ASP A 27 21.99 -58.94 -90.80
N LEU A 28 21.30 -58.61 -91.90
CA LEU A 28 20.49 -57.39 -92.02
C LEU A 28 19.27 -57.43 -91.09
N GLU A 29 18.62 -58.59 -90.96
CA GLU A 29 17.49 -58.76 -90.05
C GLU A 29 17.96 -58.69 -88.58
N GLU A 30 19.03 -59.40 -88.23
CA GLU A 30 19.62 -59.37 -86.88
C GLU A 30 20.03 -57.94 -86.49
N THR A 31 20.74 -57.21 -87.35
CA THR A 31 21.11 -55.80 -87.07
C THR A 31 19.90 -54.86 -87.02
N ARG A 32 18.81 -55.18 -87.73
CA ARG A 32 17.56 -54.43 -87.65
C ARG A 32 16.85 -54.69 -86.33
N GLU A 33 16.75 -55.94 -85.90
CA GLU A 33 16.18 -56.34 -84.61
C GLU A 33 16.97 -55.72 -83.45
N GLU A 34 18.31 -55.78 -83.49
CA GLU A 34 19.18 -55.14 -82.49
C GLU A 34 18.95 -53.62 -82.40
N LEU A 35 18.78 -52.95 -83.54
CA LEU A 35 18.48 -51.52 -83.57
C LEU A 35 17.11 -51.22 -82.97
N GLU A 36 16.10 -52.04 -83.25
CA GLU A 36 14.75 -51.90 -82.69
C GLU A 36 14.77 -52.11 -81.17
N GLU A 37 15.46 -53.14 -80.67
CA GLU A 37 15.65 -53.38 -79.24
C GLU A 37 16.35 -52.20 -78.55
N PHE A 38 17.40 -51.65 -79.17
CA PHE A 38 18.10 -50.48 -78.65
C PHE A 38 17.19 -49.24 -78.59
N GLN A 39 16.38 -49.02 -79.63
CA GLN A 39 15.43 -47.90 -79.66
C GLN A 39 14.35 -48.04 -78.59
N ILE A 40 13.82 -49.25 -78.40
CA ILE A 40 12.83 -49.54 -77.34
C ILE A 40 13.47 -49.32 -75.97
N SER A 41 14.65 -49.89 -75.72
CA SER A 41 15.36 -49.76 -74.44
C SER A 41 15.71 -48.30 -74.12
N SER A 42 16.16 -47.51 -75.11
CA SER A 42 16.41 -46.08 -74.93
C SER A 42 15.13 -45.33 -74.55
N ARG A 43 14.01 -45.66 -75.19
CA ARG A 43 12.71 -45.04 -74.90
C ARG A 43 12.19 -45.40 -73.52
N GLU A 44 12.34 -46.65 -73.10
CA GLU A 44 11.98 -47.09 -71.75
C GLU A 44 12.80 -46.35 -70.69
N LEU A 45 14.12 -46.21 -70.91
CA LEU A 45 15.01 -45.46 -70.02
C LEU A 45 14.64 -43.96 -69.97
N GLU A 46 14.34 -43.35 -71.11
CA GLU A 46 13.87 -41.96 -71.18
C GLU A 46 12.58 -41.77 -70.37
N CYS A 47 11.60 -42.67 -70.52
CA CYS A 47 10.37 -42.63 -69.74
C CYS A 47 10.62 -42.80 -68.22
N GLU A 48 11.55 -43.67 -67.82
CA GLU A 48 11.93 -43.82 -66.41
C GLU A 48 12.58 -42.56 -65.85
N LEU A 49 13.45 -41.90 -66.61
CA LEU A 49 14.09 -40.65 -66.22
C LEU A 49 13.08 -39.50 -66.13
N GLU A 50 12.17 -39.39 -67.09
CA GLU A 50 11.07 -38.41 -67.06
C GLU A 50 10.17 -38.60 -65.84
N ALA A 51 9.79 -39.83 -65.52
CA ALA A 51 8.98 -40.14 -64.34
C ALA A 51 9.70 -39.77 -63.02
N GLN A 52 11.01 -40.02 -62.94
CA GLN A 52 11.81 -39.60 -61.79
C GLN A 52 11.90 -38.08 -61.68
N LEU A 53 12.08 -37.40 -62.81
CA LEU A 53 12.17 -35.94 -62.88
C LEU A 53 10.83 -35.32 -62.42
N GLU A 54 9.70 -35.79 -62.94
CA GLU A 54 8.36 -35.34 -62.52
C GLU A 54 8.12 -35.58 -61.02
N GLN A 55 8.53 -36.74 -60.50
CA GLN A 55 8.41 -37.01 -59.06
C GLN A 55 9.25 -36.04 -58.22
N LEU A 56 10.48 -35.72 -58.66
CA LEU A 56 11.35 -34.77 -57.97
C LEU A 56 10.80 -33.34 -58.05
N GLU A 57 10.26 -32.93 -59.20
CA GLU A 57 9.62 -31.62 -59.37
C GLU A 57 8.38 -31.50 -58.49
N SER A 58 7.53 -32.54 -58.42
CA SER A 58 6.38 -32.56 -57.52
C SER A 58 6.81 -32.43 -56.06
N LYS A 59 7.81 -33.20 -55.62
CA LYS A 59 8.36 -33.10 -54.25
C LYS A 59 8.90 -31.71 -53.96
N ASN A 60 9.62 -31.10 -54.92
CA ASN A 60 10.17 -29.76 -54.76
C ASN A 60 9.04 -28.71 -54.63
N LYS A 61 8.01 -28.81 -55.45
CA LYS A 61 6.81 -27.96 -55.35
C LYS A 61 6.12 -28.09 -53.99
N ASP A 62 5.97 -29.31 -53.49
CA ASP A 62 5.36 -29.56 -52.18
C ASP A 62 6.20 -28.94 -51.05
N LEU A 63 7.52 -29.16 -51.06
CA LEU A 63 8.46 -28.58 -50.09
C LEU A 63 8.48 -27.05 -50.12
N LEU A 64 8.40 -26.44 -51.31
CA LEU A 64 8.29 -24.98 -51.45
C LEU A 64 6.98 -24.47 -50.85
N SER A 65 5.86 -25.18 -51.07
CA SER A 65 4.57 -24.82 -50.49
C SER A 65 4.58 -24.92 -48.97
N GLU A 66 5.23 -25.94 -48.40
CA GLU A 66 5.37 -26.14 -46.97
C GLU A 66 6.28 -25.06 -46.36
N THR A 67 7.41 -24.76 -47.01
CA THR A 67 8.31 -23.69 -46.59
C THR A 67 7.60 -22.33 -46.56
N SER A 68 6.79 -22.04 -47.57
CA SER A 68 5.98 -20.82 -47.61
C SER A 68 4.97 -20.77 -46.45
N LYS A 69 4.23 -21.86 -46.19
CA LYS A 69 3.28 -21.96 -45.08
C LYS A 69 3.95 -21.76 -43.73
N LEU A 70 5.03 -22.50 -43.47
CA LEU A 70 5.82 -22.36 -42.24
C LEU A 70 6.40 -20.95 -42.09
N GLY A 71 6.81 -20.31 -43.18
CA GLY A 71 7.27 -18.92 -43.20
C GLY A 71 6.17 -17.92 -42.79
N SER A 72 4.94 -18.10 -43.29
CA SER A 72 3.78 -17.30 -42.90
C SER A 72 3.38 -17.54 -41.44
N GLU A 73 3.35 -18.79 -40.99
CA GLU A 73 3.04 -19.13 -39.59
C GLU A 73 4.09 -18.55 -38.63
N ASN A 74 5.37 -18.64 -38.96
CA ASN A 74 6.45 -18.08 -38.16
C ASN A 74 6.35 -16.54 -38.09
N SER A 75 6.05 -15.89 -39.21
CA SER A 75 5.79 -14.44 -39.24
C SER A 75 4.61 -14.05 -38.35
N SER A 76 3.50 -14.80 -38.43
CA SER A 76 2.31 -14.56 -37.60
C SER A 76 2.57 -14.77 -36.11
N LEU A 77 3.35 -15.81 -35.75
CA LEU A 77 3.73 -16.06 -34.35
C LEU A 77 4.64 -14.94 -33.81
N LYS A 78 5.58 -14.45 -34.61
CA LYS A 78 6.44 -13.32 -34.24
C LYS A 78 5.61 -12.06 -33.97
N GLU A 79 4.69 -11.71 -34.88
CA GLU A 79 3.79 -10.56 -34.72
C GLU A 79 2.94 -10.69 -33.45
N LYS A 80 2.41 -11.89 -33.18
CA LYS A 80 1.62 -12.14 -31.97
C LYS A 80 2.45 -11.99 -30.69
N ILE A 81 3.69 -12.47 -30.69
CA ILE A 81 4.61 -12.30 -29.56
C ILE A 81 4.92 -10.83 -29.33
N GLU A 82 5.22 -10.08 -30.39
CA GLU A 82 5.49 -8.64 -30.31
C GLU A 82 4.27 -7.86 -29.77
N LEU A 83 3.07 -8.18 -30.25
CA LEU A 83 1.83 -7.58 -29.76
C LEU A 83 1.59 -7.91 -28.27
N LEU A 84 1.82 -9.14 -27.85
CA LEU A 84 1.69 -9.52 -26.44
C LEU A 84 2.75 -8.82 -25.57
N GLN A 85 3.98 -8.71 -26.06
CA GLN A 85 5.06 -8.04 -25.35
C GLN A 85 4.77 -6.55 -25.19
N THR A 86 4.36 -5.85 -26.25
CA THR A 86 4.01 -4.42 -26.20
C THR A 86 2.82 -4.16 -25.28
N ASN A 87 1.77 -4.99 -25.35
CA ASN A 87 0.62 -4.89 -24.44
C ASN A 87 1.01 -5.14 -22.98
N SER A 88 1.84 -6.16 -22.73
CA SER A 88 2.34 -6.46 -21.39
C SER A 88 3.19 -5.31 -20.85
N HIS A 89 4.10 -4.74 -21.65
CA HIS A 89 4.91 -3.59 -21.24
C HIS A 89 4.01 -2.40 -20.93
N ARG A 90 3.02 -2.11 -21.79
CA ARG A 90 2.06 -1.03 -21.54
C ARG A 90 1.25 -1.24 -20.26
N GLN A 91 0.87 -2.48 -19.95
CA GLN A 91 0.15 -2.80 -18.71
C GLN A 91 1.06 -2.65 -17.49
N VAL A 92 2.30 -3.12 -17.56
CA VAL A 92 3.29 -2.97 -16.49
C VAL A 92 3.54 -1.50 -16.21
N SER A 93 3.80 -0.67 -17.22
CA SER A 93 4.01 0.77 -17.03
C SER A 93 2.81 1.47 -16.37
N LYS A 94 1.57 1.13 -16.79
CA LYS A 94 0.37 1.68 -16.14
C LYS A 94 0.29 1.31 -14.66
N LEU A 95 0.60 0.05 -14.31
CA LEU A 95 0.57 -0.41 -12.93
C LEU A 95 1.70 0.22 -12.10
N GLU A 96 2.87 0.46 -12.70
CA GLU A 96 3.98 1.18 -12.07
C GLU A 96 3.59 2.64 -11.78
N ASP A 97 2.92 3.32 -12.73
CA ASP A 97 2.42 4.69 -12.56
C ASP A 97 1.34 4.76 -11.46
N GLU A 98 0.37 3.85 -11.46
CA GLU A 98 -0.66 3.76 -10.43
C GLU A 98 -0.06 3.47 -9.05
N LEU A 99 0.93 2.58 -8.96
CA LEU A 99 1.64 2.28 -7.72
C LEU A 99 2.39 3.51 -7.20
N ALA A 100 3.08 4.24 -8.08
CA ALA A 100 3.78 5.48 -7.74
C ALA A 100 2.79 6.54 -7.22
N GLN A 101 1.63 6.69 -7.87
CA GLN A 101 0.59 7.62 -7.45
C GLN A 101 0.02 7.26 -6.07
N VAL A 102 -0.31 5.98 -5.84
CA VAL A 102 -0.83 5.52 -4.55
C VAL A 102 0.21 5.67 -3.45
N SER A 103 1.49 5.40 -3.74
CA SER A 103 2.57 5.62 -2.78
C SER A 103 2.71 7.10 -2.42
N ALA A 104 2.68 8.00 -3.40
CA ALA A 104 2.74 9.44 -3.16
C ALA A 104 1.56 9.93 -2.31
N TYR A 105 0.34 9.48 -2.61
CA TYR A 105 -0.86 9.83 -1.83
C TYR A 105 -0.78 9.31 -0.40
N LYS A 106 -0.25 8.09 -0.20
CA LYS A 106 -0.01 7.54 1.14
C LYS A 106 0.98 8.41 1.92
N ASP A 107 2.08 8.82 1.30
CA ASP A 107 3.09 9.65 1.96
C ASP A 107 2.53 11.04 2.32
N GLU A 108 1.70 11.62 1.46
CA GLU A 108 0.98 12.87 1.73
C GLU A 108 0.01 12.72 2.90
N LEU A 109 -0.80 11.67 2.93
CA LEU A 109 -1.70 11.39 4.06
C LEU A 109 -0.93 11.17 5.37
N GLN A 110 0.21 10.49 5.32
CA GLN A 110 1.07 10.32 6.52
C GLN A 110 1.61 11.65 7.02
N LYS A 111 2.00 12.56 6.12
CA LYS A 111 2.40 13.91 6.48
C LYS A 111 1.23 14.68 7.10
N TYR A 112 0.06 14.62 6.49
CA TYR A 112 -1.14 15.29 6.98
C TYR A 112 -1.57 14.78 8.37
N ILE A 113 -1.46 13.48 8.64
CA ILE A 113 -1.73 12.91 9.97
C ILE A 113 -0.80 13.54 11.03
N ARG A 114 0.51 13.66 10.74
CA ARG A 114 1.47 14.28 11.66
C ARG A 114 1.14 15.76 11.92
N GLU A 115 0.71 16.49 10.89
CA GLU A 115 0.26 17.88 11.03
C GLU A 115 -0.99 17.99 11.90
N LEU A 116 -1.95 17.08 11.74
CA LEU A 116 -3.14 17.00 12.60
C LEU A 116 -2.79 16.65 14.05
N GLU A 117 -1.88 15.71 14.26
CA GLU A 117 -1.39 15.35 15.60
C GLU A 117 -0.72 16.56 16.28
N GLN A 118 0.14 17.29 15.56
CA GLN A 118 0.78 18.50 16.09
C GLN A 118 -0.22 19.58 16.45
N THR A 119 -1.19 19.87 15.57
CA THR A 119 -2.22 20.89 15.85
C THR A 119 -3.13 20.50 17.02
N ASN A 120 -3.38 19.20 17.21
CA ASN A 120 -4.11 18.70 18.36
C ASN A 120 -3.32 18.89 19.67
N ASP A 121 -2.02 18.58 19.67
CA ASP A 121 -1.14 18.82 20.82
C ASP A 121 -1.10 20.31 21.20
N ASP A 122 -1.03 21.21 20.20
CA ASP A 122 -1.06 22.66 20.41
C ASP A 122 -2.41 23.11 20.99
N LEU A 123 -3.52 22.54 20.50
CA LEU A 123 -4.87 22.81 21.02
C LEU A 123 -5.02 22.33 22.47
N GLU A 124 -4.53 21.14 22.79
CA GLU A 124 -4.53 20.63 24.16
C GLU A 124 -3.70 21.53 25.09
N ARG A 125 -2.54 21.99 24.64
CA ARG A 125 -1.71 22.93 25.40
C ARG A 125 -2.44 24.24 25.65
N ALA A 126 -3.07 24.82 24.62
CA ALA A 126 -3.87 26.03 24.75
C ALA A 126 -5.02 25.82 25.74
N LYS A 127 -5.72 24.69 25.67
CA LYS A 127 -6.77 24.31 26.62
C LYS A 127 -6.26 24.23 28.05
N ARG A 128 -5.10 23.62 28.29
CA ARG A 128 -4.52 23.56 29.65
C ARG A 128 -4.18 24.95 30.17
N ALA A 129 -3.60 25.82 29.33
CA ALA A 129 -3.30 27.19 29.71
C ALA A 129 -4.56 28.01 30.03
N THR A 130 -5.65 27.84 29.26
CA THR A 130 -6.91 28.54 29.54
C THR A 130 -7.57 28.05 30.82
N VAL A 131 -7.56 26.74 31.09
CA VAL A 131 -8.08 26.17 32.35
C VAL A 131 -7.33 26.74 33.55
N VAL A 132 -6.00 26.72 33.54
CA VAL A 132 -5.19 27.31 34.64
C VAL A 132 -5.48 28.80 34.79
N SER A 133 -5.61 29.55 33.69
CA SER A 133 -5.95 30.96 33.78
C SER A 133 -7.35 31.19 34.39
N LEU A 134 -8.32 30.33 34.12
CA LEU A 134 -9.66 30.42 34.71
C LEU A 134 -9.61 30.09 36.20
N GLU A 135 -8.91 29.03 36.60
CA GLU A 135 -8.70 28.66 38.01
C GLU A 135 -8.02 29.81 38.78
N ASP A 136 -7.02 30.47 38.19
CA ASP A 136 -6.38 31.67 38.77
C ASP A 136 -7.37 32.82 38.97
N PHE A 137 -8.30 33.04 38.02
CA PHE A 137 -9.36 34.05 38.16
C PHE A 137 -10.35 33.68 39.26
N GLU A 138 -10.75 32.41 39.36
CA GLU A 138 -11.63 31.91 40.41
C GLU A 138 -11.03 32.12 41.81
N VAL A 139 -9.75 31.80 41.99
CA VAL A 139 -9.04 32.05 43.26
C VAL A 139 -9.03 33.53 43.61
N ARG A 140 -8.70 34.41 42.66
CA ARG A 140 -8.69 35.87 42.90
C ARG A 140 -10.08 36.40 43.24
N LEU A 141 -11.12 35.89 42.57
CA LEU A 141 -12.51 36.25 42.85
C LEU A 141 -12.91 35.81 44.26
N ASN A 142 -12.59 34.57 44.65
CA ASN A 142 -12.86 34.07 46.00
C ASN A 142 -12.15 34.90 47.07
N GLN A 143 -10.88 35.25 46.87
CA GLN A 143 -10.16 36.14 47.78
C GLN A 143 -10.76 37.55 47.85
N ALA A 144 -11.34 38.05 46.76
CA ALA A 144 -12.04 39.33 46.76
C ALA A 144 -13.37 39.23 47.52
N ILE A 145 -14.09 38.11 47.38
CA ILE A 145 -15.31 37.82 48.14
C ILE A 145 -15.00 37.74 49.64
N GLU A 146 -13.97 37.00 50.03
CA GLU A 146 -13.53 36.88 51.43
C GLU A 146 -13.17 38.25 52.04
N ARG A 147 -12.44 39.09 51.30
CA ARG A 147 -12.14 40.46 51.74
C ARG A 147 -13.38 41.33 51.88
N ASN A 148 -14.34 41.23 50.96
CA ASN A 148 -15.59 41.97 51.06
C ASN A 148 -16.41 41.53 52.27
N ALA A 149 -16.52 40.22 52.53
CA ALA A 149 -17.21 39.70 53.72
C ALA A 149 -16.54 40.17 55.02
N PHE A 150 -15.21 40.23 55.06
CA PHE A 150 -14.48 40.78 56.20
C PHE A 150 -14.79 42.28 56.41
N LEU A 151 -14.74 43.08 55.33
CA LEU A 151 -15.08 44.50 55.40
C LEU A 151 -16.54 44.75 55.81
N GLU A 152 -17.48 43.89 55.36
CA GLU A 152 -18.88 43.93 55.77
C GLU A 152 -19.00 43.70 57.28
N SER A 153 -18.30 42.71 57.84
CA SER A 153 -18.29 42.49 59.29
C SER A 153 -17.65 43.64 60.08
N GLU A 154 -16.58 44.28 59.57
CA GLU A 154 -15.99 45.46 60.21
C GLU A 154 -16.96 46.67 60.18
N LEU A 155 -17.78 46.79 59.13
CA LEU A 155 -18.84 47.80 59.04
C LEU A 155 -19.96 47.52 60.04
N ASP A 156 -20.38 46.26 60.19
CA ASP A 156 -21.39 45.85 61.18
C ASP A 156 -20.90 46.10 62.61
N GLU A 157 -19.65 45.75 62.94
CA GLU A 157 -19.04 46.05 64.24
C GLU A 157 -18.99 47.56 64.50
N LYS A 158 -18.64 48.35 63.49
CA LYS A 158 -18.68 49.81 63.59
C LYS A 158 -20.10 50.31 63.84
N GLU A 159 -21.11 49.78 63.16
CA GLU A 159 -22.52 50.15 63.36
C GLU A 159 -22.96 49.85 64.80
N THR A 160 -22.73 48.65 65.31
CA THR A 160 -23.06 48.28 66.70
C THR A 160 -22.33 49.17 67.73
N LEU A 161 -21.07 49.52 67.49
CA LEU A 161 -20.35 50.49 68.33
C LEU A 161 -20.98 51.88 68.26
N THR A 162 -21.44 52.33 67.09
CA THR A 162 -22.13 53.62 66.99
C THR A 162 -23.47 53.60 67.73
N GLU A 163 -24.23 52.51 67.67
CA GLU A 163 -25.47 52.32 68.43
C GLU A 163 -25.22 52.35 69.95
N THR A 164 -24.22 51.61 70.43
CA THR A 164 -23.87 51.60 71.87
C THR A 164 -23.37 52.96 72.35
N VAL A 165 -22.55 53.66 71.56
CA VAL A 165 -22.13 55.04 71.85
C VAL A 165 -23.34 55.97 71.89
N GLN A 166 -24.29 55.82 70.97
CA GLN A 166 -25.51 56.62 70.96
C GLN A 166 -26.35 56.36 72.22
N ARG A 167 -26.55 55.09 72.57
CA ARG A 167 -27.25 54.70 73.81
C ARG A 167 -26.58 55.25 75.06
N LEU A 168 -25.26 55.13 75.18
CA LEU A 168 -24.50 55.69 76.31
C LEU A 168 -24.59 57.21 76.38
N LYS A 169 -24.65 57.90 75.22
CA LYS A 169 -24.91 59.35 75.17
C LYS A 169 -26.31 59.66 75.69
N ASP A 170 -27.32 58.90 75.29
CA ASP A 170 -28.69 59.07 75.74
C ASP A 170 -28.79 58.83 77.26
N GLU A 171 -28.22 57.74 77.78
CA GLU A 171 -28.12 57.47 79.22
C GLU A 171 -27.35 58.56 79.98
N ALA A 172 -26.24 59.08 79.43
CA ALA A 172 -25.51 60.20 80.03
C ALA A 172 -26.28 61.52 80.01
N ASN A 173 -27.11 61.75 78.98
CA ASN A 173 -28.02 62.89 78.91
C ASN A 173 -29.16 62.74 79.92
N ASP A 174 -29.73 61.55 80.05
CA ASP A 174 -30.76 61.22 81.03
C ASP A 174 -30.24 61.44 82.46
N LEU A 175 -29.08 60.88 82.81
CA LEU A 175 -28.43 61.09 84.11
C LEU A 175 -28.10 62.57 84.38
N ARG A 176 -27.66 63.33 83.37
CA ARG A 176 -27.48 64.79 83.49
C ARG A 176 -28.80 65.50 83.78
N SER A 177 -29.89 65.06 83.15
CA SER A 177 -31.22 65.59 83.42
C SER A 177 -31.69 65.23 84.84
N GLU A 178 -31.44 64.02 85.32
CA GLU A 178 -31.74 63.58 86.69
C GLU A 178 -30.94 64.40 87.72
N LEU A 179 -29.64 64.63 87.50
CA LEU A 179 -28.81 65.50 88.34
C LEU A 179 -29.35 66.94 88.40
N ASN A 180 -29.75 67.50 87.25
CA ASN A 180 -30.35 68.83 87.20
C ASN A 180 -31.69 68.88 87.96
N VAL A 181 -32.49 67.81 87.93
CA VAL A 181 -33.74 67.70 88.69
C VAL A 181 -33.48 67.52 90.20
N VAL A 182 -32.48 66.73 90.60
CA VAL A 182 -32.04 66.59 91.99
C VAL A 182 -31.56 67.93 92.55
N GLN A 183 -30.90 68.76 91.74
CA GLN A 183 -30.44 70.08 92.15
C GLN A 183 -31.60 71.10 92.35
N ILE A 184 -32.80 70.83 91.84
CA ILE A 184 -34.01 71.63 92.06
C ILE A 184 -34.78 71.20 93.33
N LYS A 185 -34.46 70.04 93.95
CA LYS A 185 -34.95 69.64 95.29
C LYS A 185 -33.92 69.99 96.38
N PRO A 186 -34.22 70.83 97.38
CA PRO A 186 -33.23 71.23 98.37
C PRO A 186 -33.14 70.18 99.49
N THR A 187 -32.11 69.35 99.48
CA THR A 187 -31.53 68.75 100.70
C THR A 187 -30.02 68.57 100.56
N ASN A 188 -29.31 69.61 101.01
CA ASN A 188 -27.99 69.63 101.65
C ASN A 188 -27.23 68.30 101.84
N SER A 189 -26.11 68.12 101.13
CA SER A 189 -24.77 67.92 101.74
C SER A 189 -23.65 67.82 100.68
N ALA A 190 -22.76 68.82 100.72
CA ALA A 190 -21.40 69.02 100.16
C ALA A 190 -20.76 67.89 99.32
N LEU A 191 -20.28 68.09 98.08
CA LEU A 191 -19.27 69.01 97.52
C LEU A 191 -17.81 68.68 97.90
N GLY A 192 -17.00 68.35 96.89
CA GLY A 192 -15.54 68.22 97.00
C GLY A 192 -14.85 67.84 95.68
N LEU A 193 -14.99 68.68 94.65
CA LEU A 193 -14.21 68.64 93.40
C LEU A 193 -12.75 69.11 93.63
N ALA A 194 -11.79 68.46 92.98
CA ALA A 194 -10.54 69.10 92.57
C ALA A 194 -10.04 68.53 91.23
N LYS A 195 -9.63 69.44 90.36
CA LYS A 195 -9.23 69.34 88.93
C LYS A 195 -7.72 69.71 88.91
N LYS A 196 -6.81 69.09 88.14
CA LYS A 196 -6.38 69.49 86.78
C LYS A 196 -5.00 68.88 86.44
N GLU A 197 -4.84 68.43 85.18
CA GLU A 197 -3.75 68.71 84.18
C GLU A 197 -2.30 68.22 84.47
N ASP A 198 -1.42 67.86 83.52
CA ASP A 198 -1.40 67.73 82.06
C ASP A 198 -0.09 67.01 81.63
N SER A 199 0.02 66.65 80.33
CA SER A 199 1.25 66.54 79.49
C SER A 199 1.96 65.19 79.25
N ASN A 200 1.62 64.60 78.09
CA ASN A 200 2.48 64.41 76.89
C ASN A 200 3.88 63.72 76.99
N SER A 201 4.06 62.57 76.32
CA SER A 201 4.93 62.38 75.12
C SER A 201 5.44 60.93 74.88
N ASN A 202 5.23 60.47 73.63
CA ASN A 202 6.08 59.68 72.72
C ASN A 202 6.88 58.40 73.13
N ALA A 203 6.75 57.42 72.21
CA ALA A 203 7.77 56.55 71.59
C ALA A 203 7.94 55.06 72.02
N ILE A 204 7.52 54.20 71.08
CA ILE A 204 8.03 52.88 70.59
C ILE A 204 9.59 52.78 70.76
N PRO A 205 10.29 51.60 70.97
CA PRO A 205 10.09 50.28 70.35
C PRO A 205 10.35 48.95 71.14
N ILE A 206 9.68 47.89 70.66
CA ILE A 206 10.21 46.62 70.11
C ILE A 206 11.08 45.66 70.97
N LYS A 207 10.41 44.54 71.26
CA LYS A 207 10.76 43.09 71.16
C LYS A 207 11.87 42.46 71.99
N LYS A 208 11.45 41.30 72.50
CA LYS A 208 12.11 40.33 73.36
C LYS A 208 12.92 39.30 72.54
N LYS A 209 14.04 38.90 73.16
CA LYS A 209 14.71 37.58 73.17
C LYS A 209 13.75 36.37 73.36
N PRO A 210 14.22 35.10 73.38
CA PRO A 210 15.30 34.43 72.61
C PRO A 210 14.93 32.98 72.15
N ASP A 211 15.86 32.34 71.43
CA ASP A 211 16.39 30.94 71.49
C ASP A 211 15.52 29.78 72.03
N SER A 212 15.70 28.50 71.67
CA SER A 212 16.49 27.73 70.68
C SER A 212 16.24 26.24 71.02
N ALA A 213 16.79 25.34 70.18
CA ALA A 213 16.99 23.88 70.36
C ALA A 213 15.77 23.00 69.98
N GLU A 214 15.89 21.86 69.31
CA GLU A 214 17.02 21.00 68.87
C GLU A 214 16.40 19.91 67.94
N GLU A 215 16.97 19.59 66.77
CA GLU A 215 17.79 18.40 66.44
C GLU A 215 17.12 17.33 65.53
N ASN A 216 17.97 16.75 64.66
CA ASN A 216 17.96 15.41 64.05
C ASN A 216 17.25 15.09 62.70
N SER A 217 18.07 15.17 61.63
CA SER A 217 18.62 14.05 60.81
C SER A 217 17.72 13.17 59.90
N ILE A 218 18.06 13.16 58.59
CA ILE A 218 18.45 12.02 57.70
C ILE A 218 17.93 12.16 56.23
N ASN A 219 18.90 12.11 55.29
CA ASN A 219 18.89 11.74 53.84
C ASN A 219 18.08 12.56 52.80
N ASP A 220 18.51 12.78 51.54
CA ASP A 220 19.67 12.35 50.75
C ASP A 220 19.78 13.27 49.49
N LYS A 221 21.02 13.69 49.13
CA LYS A 221 21.65 13.91 47.79
C LYS A 221 20.88 14.71 46.70
N SER A 222 21.30 15.92 46.28
CA SER A 222 22.40 16.27 45.32
C SER A 222 22.47 15.35 44.09
N SER A 223 22.60 15.74 42.82
CA SER A 223 22.91 17.00 42.15
C SER A 223 22.96 16.73 40.63
N SER A 224 22.91 17.82 39.85
CA SER A 224 23.49 18.02 38.52
C SER A 224 22.98 17.20 37.32
N LEU A 225 22.25 17.91 36.46
CA LEU A 225 22.00 17.58 35.07
C LEU A 225 23.12 18.16 34.20
N SER A 226 23.88 17.29 33.54
CA SER A 226 24.82 17.62 32.46
C SER A 226 24.64 16.58 31.34
N THR A 227 24.38 17.05 30.12
CA THR A 227 24.26 16.32 28.84
C THR A 227 25.52 15.51 28.48
N PRO A 228 25.45 14.45 27.63
CA PRO A 228 25.63 14.62 26.17
C PRO A 228 24.88 13.57 25.28
N PRO A 229 25.00 13.64 23.94
CA PRO A 229 24.21 12.85 22.98
C PRO A 229 24.95 11.63 22.35
N ASN A 230 24.16 10.84 21.60
CA ASN A 230 24.51 10.12 20.35
C ASN A 230 24.98 8.63 20.39
N ARG A 231 24.24 7.76 19.66
CA ARG A 231 24.66 6.69 18.71
C ARG A 231 23.47 5.74 18.50
N GLY A 232 23.16 5.20 17.33
CA GLY A 232 24.02 4.74 16.24
C GLY A 232 23.64 3.27 15.98
N ILE A 233 23.18 2.98 14.76
CA ILE A 233 22.80 1.64 14.27
C ILE A 233 24.03 0.71 14.30
N PRO A 234 23.90 -0.55 14.76
CA PRO A 234 24.82 -1.61 14.37
C PRO A 234 24.13 -2.67 13.49
N LEU A 235 24.85 -3.00 12.43
CA LEU A 235 24.60 -4.07 11.47
C LEU A 235 25.36 -5.34 11.92
N LYS A 236 24.66 -6.50 11.84
CA LYS A 236 25.09 -7.92 11.74
C LYS A 236 25.18 -8.82 12.99
N SER A 237 24.45 -9.94 12.82
CA SER A 237 24.72 -11.34 13.19
C SER A 237 24.24 -11.91 14.53
N SER A 238 23.11 -12.63 14.44
CA SER A 238 22.84 -13.97 15.00
C SER A 238 23.32 -14.30 16.42
N THR A 239 22.39 -14.28 17.39
CA THR A 239 21.95 -15.47 18.17
C THR A 239 20.80 -15.11 19.10
N SER A 240 19.63 -15.71 18.85
CA SER A 240 18.52 -15.98 19.78
C SER A 240 18.04 -14.86 20.71
N THR A 241 17.49 -13.78 20.17
CA THR A 241 16.44 -13.04 20.88
C THR A 241 15.09 -13.74 20.64
N PRO A 242 14.29 -14.08 21.66
CA PRO A 242 12.99 -14.68 21.45
C PRO A 242 12.10 -13.69 20.69
N LEU A 243 11.62 -14.11 19.52
CA LEU A 243 10.71 -13.31 18.69
C LEU A 243 9.51 -12.86 19.51
N THR A 244 9.17 -11.58 19.39
CA THR A 244 7.95 -11.02 20.01
C THR A 244 6.72 -11.84 19.56
N PRO A 245 5.70 -12.01 20.43
CA PRO A 245 4.52 -12.81 20.10
C PRO A 245 3.87 -12.43 18.76
N SER A 246 3.83 -11.13 18.44
CA SER A 246 3.32 -10.61 17.17
C SER A 246 4.16 -11.02 15.95
N ALA A 247 5.50 -10.94 16.04
CA ALA A 247 6.39 -11.38 14.97
C ALA A 247 6.28 -12.89 14.71
N ARG A 248 6.09 -13.68 15.77
CA ARG A 248 5.87 -15.13 15.67
C ARG A 248 4.56 -15.49 14.97
N ILE A 249 3.46 -14.82 15.34
CA ILE A 249 2.14 -15.05 14.73
C ILE A 249 2.16 -14.65 13.25
N SER A 250 2.76 -13.50 12.92
CA SER A 250 2.94 -13.06 11.53
C SER A 250 3.76 -14.06 10.71
N ALA A 251 4.88 -14.54 11.25
CA ALA A 251 5.70 -15.56 10.58
C ALA A 251 4.93 -16.88 10.37
N LEU A 252 4.15 -17.33 11.36
CA LEU A 252 3.34 -18.55 11.23
C LEU A 252 2.23 -18.40 10.18
N ASN A 253 1.60 -17.23 10.07
CA ASN A 253 0.60 -16.97 9.03
C ASN A 253 1.23 -16.98 7.63
N ILE A 254 2.39 -16.35 7.47
CA ILE A 254 3.13 -16.35 6.19
C ILE A 254 3.53 -17.78 5.80
N VAL A 255 4.05 -18.56 6.75
CA VAL A 255 4.40 -19.96 6.51
C VAL A 255 3.15 -20.79 6.17
N GLY A 256 2.03 -20.56 6.85
CA GLY A 256 0.76 -21.22 6.55
C GLY A 256 0.23 -20.90 5.14
N ASP A 257 0.36 -19.65 4.71
CA ASP A 257 -0.02 -19.23 3.36
C ASP A 257 0.90 -19.83 2.29
N LEU A 258 2.21 -19.89 2.55
CA LEU A 258 3.17 -20.54 1.66
C LEU A 258 2.86 -22.02 1.51
N LEU A 259 2.61 -22.75 2.60
CA LEU A 259 2.27 -24.18 2.55
C LEU A 259 0.98 -24.41 1.76
N ARG A 260 -0.02 -23.54 1.91
CA ARG A 260 -1.27 -23.63 1.13
C ARG A 260 -1.04 -23.39 -0.36
N LYS A 261 -0.17 -22.43 -0.71
CA LYS A 261 0.22 -22.15 -2.10
C LYS A 261 1.03 -23.29 -2.70
N VAL A 262 1.96 -23.87 -1.94
CA VAL A 262 2.73 -25.05 -2.35
C VAL A 262 1.80 -26.24 -2.59
N GLY A 263 0.86 -26.52 -1.69
CA GLY A 263 -0.13 -27.59 -1.89
C GLY A 263 -1.03 -27.38 -3.12
N ALA A 264 -1.41 -26.13 -3.41
CA ALA A 264 -2.15 -25.80 -4.63
C ALA A 264 -1.31 -25.99 -5.90
N LEU A 265 -0.02 -25.66 -5.85
CA LEU A 265 0.92 -25.88 -6.95
C LEU A 265 1.19 -27.37 -7.16
N GLU A 266 1.39 -28.14 -6.10
CA GLU A 266 1.56 -29.60 -6.16
C GLU A 266 0.33 -30.29 -6.76
N SER A 267 -0.88 -29.85 -6.38
CA SER A 267 -2.12 -30.36 -6.97
C SER A 267 -2.22 -30.07 -8.48
N LYS A 268 -1.86 -28.84 -8.90
CA LYS A 268 -1.78 -28.49 -10.33
C LYS A 268 -0.72 -29.30 -11.07
N LEU A 269 0.44 -29.51 -10.46
CA LEU A 269 1.56 -30.24 -11.06
C LEU A 269 1.24 -31.74 -11.16
N ALA A 270 0.56 -32.32 -10.17
CA ALA A 270 0.00 -33.66 -10.23
C ALA A 270 -1.05 -33.79 -11.34
N SER A 271 -1.93 -32.79 -11.49
CA SER A 271 -2.90 -32.74 -12.58
C SER A 271 -2.21 -32.70 -13.95
N CYS A 272 -1.18 -31.86 -14.13
CA CYS A 272 -0.38 -31.81 -15.36
C CYS A 272 0.36 -33.12 -15.63
N ARG A 273 0.86 -33.80 -14.58
CA ARG A 273 1.52 -35.10 -14.73
C ARG A 273 0.56 -36.18 -15.19
N ASN A 274 -0.70 -36.16 -14.75
CA ASN A 274 -1.73 -37.08 -15.23
C ASN A 274 -2.08 -36.80 -16.70
N PHE A 275 -2.20 -35.52 -17.09
CA PHE A 275 -2.40 -35.13 -18.50
C PHE A 275 -1.25 -35.59 -19.43
N VAL A 276 -0.01 -35.59 -18.95
CA VAL A 276 1.15 -36.08 -19.73
C VAL A 276 1.20 -37.61 -19.76
N LYS A 277 0.69 -38.29 -18.73
CA LYS A 277 0.69 -39.76 -18.62
C LYS A 277 -0.47 -40.41 -19.38
N ASP A 278 -1.59 -39.70 -19.53
CA ASP A 278 -2.76 -40.14 -20.31
C ASP A 278 -2.62 -39.89 -21.82
N ASN A 279 -1.47 -39.36 -22.28
CA ASN A 279 -1.17 -39.21 -23.71
C ASN A 279 0.05 -40.06 -24.15
N PRO A 280 -0.04 -41.41 -24.15
CA PRO A 280 0.89 -42.21 -24.92
C PRO A 280 0.46 -42.17 -26.39
N ARG A 281 1.27 -41.48 -27.21
CA ARG A 281 1.40 -41.63 -28.68
C ARG A 281 0.17 -42.19 -29.44
N GLY A 282 -0.47 -41.32 -30.22
CA GLY A 282 -1.00 -41.68 -31.54
C GLY A 282 -2.48 -41.35 -31.75
N GLY A 283 -2.73 -40.40 -32.66
CA GLY A 283 -4.06 -40.24 -33.24
C GLY A 283 -4.38 -38.81 -33.64
N LYS A 284 -4.22 -38.49 -34.93
CA LYS A 284 -4.86 -37.34 -35.58
C LYS A 284 -6.35 -37.33 -35.22
N GLN A 285 -6.87 -36.22 -34.69
CA GLN A 285 -8.24 -35.81 -34.98
C GLN A 285 -8.31 -34.29 -35.14
N VAL A 286 -8.87 -33.92 -36.29
CA VAL A 286 -9.19 -32.58 -36.75
C VAL A 286 -10.52 -32.15 -36.13
N ALA A 287 -10.59 -30.87 -35.78
CA ALA A 287 -11.78 -30.03 -35.58
C ALA A 287 -12.80 -30.43 -34.50
N ALA A 288 -12.99 -29.54 -33.53
CA ALA A 288 -14.10 -28.59 -33.55
C ALA A 288 -14.13 -27.82 -32.22
N SER A 289 -14.00 -26.49 -32.29
CA SER A 289 -14.48 -25.62 -31.23
C SER A 289 -16.01 -25.65 -31.19
N PRO A 290 -16.61 -25.71 -30.00
CA PRO A 290 -17.86 -25.02 -29.77
C PRO A 290 -17.63 -24.00 -28.66
N THR A 291 -17.56 -22.74 -29.07
CA THR A 291 -17.91 -21.62 -28.22
C THR A 291 -19.33 -21.85 -27.69
N ASN A 292 -19.50 -22.07 -26.40
CA ASN A 292 -20.78 -21.86 -25.73
C ASN A 292 -20.56 -21.45 -24.28
N SER A 293 -20.41 -20.13 -24.11
CA SER A 293 -20.63 -19.46 -22.85
C SER A 293 -22.15 -19.23 -22.68
N PRO A 294 -22.79 -19.67 -21.60
CA PRO A 294 -24.18 -19.34 -21.35
C PRO A 294 -24.31 -17.86 -20.95
N ARG A 295 -24.81 -17.09 -21.91
CA ARG A 295 -25.33 -15.72 -21.81
C ARG A 295 -26.19 -15.54 -20.55
N ALA A 296 -25.66 -14.83 -19.55
CA ALA A 296 -26.43 -14.37 -18.40
C ALA A 296 -27.51 -13.36 -18.85
N LYS A 297 -28.74 -13.62 -18.41
CA LYS A 297 -29.91 -12.76 -18.64
C LYS A 297 -29.71 -11.42 -17.92
N ARG A 298 -29.82 -10.32 -18.67
CA ARG A 298 -30.03 -8.97 -18.12
C ARG A 298 -31.34 -8.96 -17.33
N LEU A 299 -31.26 -8.67 -16.03
CA LEU A 299 -32.42 -8.25 -15.24
C LEU A 299 -32.48 -6.73 -15.26
N ASN A 300 -33.56 -6.23 -15.87
CA ASN A 300 -34.09 -4.89 -15.64
C ASN A 300 -34.51 -4.79 -14.17
N ARG A 301 -33.99 -3.81 -13.42
CA ARG A 301 -34.67 -3.27 -12.24
C ARG A 301 -34.52 -1.77 -12.25
N GLY A 302 -35.56 -1.09 -12.71
CA GLY A 302 -35.76 0.33 -12.43
C GLY A 302 -36.19 0.51 -10.99
N ALA A 303 -35.61 1.49 -10.33
CA ALA A 303 -36.19 2.19 -9.19
C ALA A 303 -35.67 3.64 -9.24
N SER A 304 -36.58 4.48 -9.71
CA SER A 304 -36.70 5.94 -9.59
C SER A 304 -36.06 6.60 -8.37
N VAL A 305 -35.28 7.66 -8.61
CA VAL A 305 -34.98 8.73 -7.65
C VAL A 305 -35.25 10.08 -8.36
N PRO A 306 -36.02 11.01 -7.78
CA PRO A 306 -36.42 12.26 -8.43
C PRO A 306 -35.31 13.33 -8.36
N PRO A 307 -35.32 14.34 -9.27
CA PRO A 307 -34.31 15.39 -9.29
C PRO A 307 -34.65 16.46 -8.24
N GLN A 308 -33.70 16.76 -7.34
CA GLN A 308 -33.79 17.96 -6.51
C GLN A 308 -33.46 19.21 -7.34
N GLN A 309 -34.39 20.15 -7.28
CA GLN A 309 -34.35 21.47 -7.90
C GLN A 309 -33.17 22.29 -7.37
N GLY A 310 -32.46 22.92 -8.30
CA GLY A 310 -31.47 23.95 -7.99
C GLY A 310 -32.13 25.16 -7.36
N VAL A 311 -31.65 25.53 -6.18
CA VAL A 311 -31.95 26.82 -5.56
C VAL A 311 -30.91 27.82 -6.08
N LYS A 312 -31.38 28.77 -6.89
CA LYS A 312 -30.67 30.03 -7.16
C LYS A 312 -30.74 30.88 -5.90
N ILE A 313 -29.60 31.34 -5.41
CA ILE A 313 -29.53 32.46 -4.46
C ILE A 313 -28.86 33.63 -5.20
N PRO A 314 -29.52 34.80 -5.29
CA PRO A 314 -28.86 36.04 -5.69
C PRO A 314 -28.24 36.70 -4.46
N VAL A 315 -26.97 37.10 -4.56
CA VAL A 315 -26.39 38.44 -4.34
C VAL A 315 -24.89 38.30 -4.63
#